data_AF-A0A059D6K8-F1
#
_entry.id   AF-A0A059D6K8-F1
#
_cell.length_a   1.000
_cell.length_b   1.000
_cell.length_c   1.000
_cell.angle_alpha   90.00
_cell.angle_beta   90.00
_cell.angle_gamma   90.00
#
_symmetry.space_group_name_H-M   'P 1'
#
loop_
_entity.id
_entity.type
_entity.pdbx_description
1 polymer ?
#
loop_
_entity_poly.entity_id
_entity_poly.type
_entity_poly.pdbx_seq_one_letter_code
_entity_poly.pdbx_strand_id
1 'polypeptide(L)'
;MGDFNLALVIVAAVVCVLVFLFNVYLLVNYQHPDDANQAYFPKVVVVLGLSVAAISILMLPADVANRQACRHAIYNGACNLTLPMKDLWLAIYIVDAVLVFFVIPFAMFYYEGDQDKSVGKRIKSALIWVVTTGIVCALVLGILYGLIGKVDFTVRHLASTTTSFPSSWTSFSSGHECIGSSNQCSAYTAPASAEKTWTMRTTFPEYVVALATVVGSVLFTIFGGVGIACLPLGLIFSFIRRPKAVITRSQYIKEATELGKKARELKKAADALHQEERSGAKGRKWRKNVKAVEKELLQLEEDVKLLEEMYPQGEKAETTWAMTVLGYLAKFVLGILGLIVSVAWVAHIVIYLLINPPLSPFLNEVFIKLDDVWGTAFGYCGICLLLLLSTIGCNCWGNDAWSKISVHNNPPNEVGGHSHELLSFQRRTHSSLLYQCYPILRNRIWILCSSNCSARNFWAHIGVPSWN
;
A
#
# COMPACT_ATOMS: atom_id res chain seq x y z
N MET A 1 9.24 27.87 -23.00
CA MET A 1 9.90 26.53 -22.91
C MET A 1 10.57 26.29 -21.55
N GLY A 2 10.87 27.32 -20.74
CA GLY A 2 11.29 27.13 -19.33
C GLY A 2 10.13 26.93 -18.34
N ASP A 3 8.88 27.19 -18.76
CA ASP A 3 7.72 27.28 -17.88
C ASP A 3 7.15 25.91 -17.47
N PHE A 4 7.35 24.87 -18.28
CA PHE A 4 6.79 23.54 -18.01
C PHE A 4 7.46 22.86 -16.80
N ASN A 5 8.76 23.05 -16.63
CA ASN A 5 9.51 22.49 -15.49
C ASN A 5 9.15 23.22 -14.19
N LEU A 6 9.01 24.55 -14.23
CA LEU A 6 8.54 25.34 -13.09
C LEU A 6 7.11 24.95 -12.71
N ALA A 7 6.22 24.77 -13.70
CA ALA A 7 4.86 24.30 -13.48
C ALA A 7 4.84 22.91 -12.82
N LEU A 8 5.68 21.97 -13.25
CA LEU A 8 5.78 20.64 -12.65
C LEU A 8 6.22 20.70 -11.18
N VAL A 9 7.21 21.55 -10.84
CA VAL A 9 7.65 21.75 -9.45
C VAL A 9 6.54 22.36 -8.60
N ILE A 10 5.83 23.37 -9.11
CA ILE A 10 4.71 24.01 -8.41
C ILE A 10 3.60 22.98 -8.18
N VAL A 11 3.22 22.21 -9.19
CA VAL A 11 2.19 21.16 -9.08
C VAL A 11 2.61 20.10 -8.05
N ALA A 12 3.85 19.62 -8.09
CA ALA A 12 4.36 18.65 -7.12
C ALA A 12 4.29 19.20 -5.67
N ALA A 13 4.70 20.46 -5.46
CA ALA A 13 4.63 21.10 -4.15
C ALA A 13 3.18 21.28 -3.65
N VAL A 14 2.29 21.77 -4.51
CA VAL A 14 0.86 21.95 -4.18
C VAL A 14 0.22 20.60 -3.85
N VAL A 15 0.47 19.56 -4.65
CA VAL A 15 -0.06 18.21 -4.41
C VAL A 15 0.45 17.65 -3.09
N CYS A 16 1.72 17.84 -2.73
CA CYS A 16 2.26 17.42 -1.43
C CYS A 16 1.54 18.12 -0.26
N VAL A 17 1.29 19.43 -0.37
CA VAL A 17 0.53 20.18 0.66
C VAL A 17 -0.91 19.68 0.76
N LEU A 18 -1.58 19.44 -0.38
CA LEU A 18 -2.94 18.90 -0.40
C LEU A 18 -3.02 17.52 0.24
N VAL A 19 -2.07 16.63 -0.03
CA VAL A 19 -1.98 15.32 0.62
C VAL A 19 -1.85 15.45 2.13
N PHE A 20 -1.01 16.37 2.61
CA PHE A 20 -0.87 16.60 4.05
C PHE A 20 -2.16 17.12 4.69
N LEU A 21 -2.81 18.12 4.07
CA LEU A 21 -4.10 18.65 4.53
C LEU A 21 -5.19 17.58 4.55
N PHE A 22 -5.24 16.74 3.52
CA PHE A 22 -6.18 15.62 3.45
C PHE A 22 -5.96 14.61 4.57
N ASN A 23 -4.70 14.26 4.87
CA ASN A 23 -4.39 13.34 5.96
C ASN A 23 -4.69 13.93 7.34
N VAL A 24 -4.50 15.24 7.53
CA VAL A 24 -4.96 15.93 8.74
C VAL A 24 -6.48 15.89 8.86
N TYR A 25 -7.20 16.16 7.76
CA TYR A 25 -8.66 16.07 7.73
C TYR A 25 -9.15 14.66 8.09
N LEU A 26 -8.54 13.62 7.51
CA LEU A 26 -8.84 12.23 7.86
C LEU A 26 -8.62 11.97 9.37
N LEU A 27 -7.50 12.41 9.93
CA LEU A 27 -7.24 12.24 11.35
C LEU A 27 -8.30 12.93 12.22
N VAL A 28 -8.66 14.18 11.91
CA VAL A 28 -9.64 14.95 12.71
C VAL A 28 -11.04 14.33 12.63
N ASN A 29 -11.42 13.79 11.46
CA ASN A 29 -12.73 13.20 11.26
C ASN A 29 -12.86 11.78 11.87
N TYR A 30 -11.75 11.04 11.94
CA TYR A 30 -11.74 9.64 12.39
C TYR A 30 -11.06 9.40 13.74
N GLN A 31 -10.60 10.44 14.42
CA GLN A 31 -10.13 10.31 15.80
C GLN A 31 -11.29 9.97 16.75
N HIS A 32 -11.04 9.11 17.73
CA HIS A 32 -12.01 8.82 18.78
C HIS A 32 -12.28 10.10 19.60
N PRO A 33 -13.54 10.39 19.99
CA PRO A 33 -13.88 11.60 20.75
C PRO A 33 -13.10 11.71 22.06
N ASP A 34 -12.82 10.58 22.72
CA ASP A 34 -12.04 10.55 23.97
C ASP A 34 -10.55 10.92 23.77
N ASP A 35 -10.04 10.83 22.54
CA ASP A 35 -8.63 11.11 22.20
C ASP A 35 -8.45 12.50 21.55
N ALA A 36 -9.49 13.32 21.38
CA ALA A 36 -9.46 14.54 20.58
C ALA A 36 -8.30 15.51 20.95
N ASN A 37 -8.01 15.66 22.25
CA ASN A 37 -6.97 16.57 22.77
C ASN A 37 -5.81 15.87 23.49
N GLN A 38 -5.62 14.56 23.25
CA GLN A 38 -4.54 13.79 23.86
C GLN A 38 -3.59 13.19 22.79
N ALA A 39 -2.39 12.80 23.22
CA ALA A 39 -1.41 12.06 22.41
C ALA A 39 -1.06 12.68 21.02
N TYR A 40 -0.62 13.95 21.01
CA TYR A 40 -0.21 14.64 19.77
C TYR A 40 0.93 13.95 19.01
N PHE A 41 1.86 13.28 19.70
CA PHE A 41 3.03 12.67 19.06
C PHE A 41 2.64 11.51 18.10
N PRO A 42 1.90 10.46 18.52
CA PRO A 42 1.41 9.44 17.60
C PRO A 42 0.56 10.00 16.46
N LYS A 43 -0.25 11.03 16.71
CA LYS A 43 -1.06 11.70 15.68
C LYS A 43 -0.20 12.29 14.57
N VAL A 44 0.89 12.97 14.91
CA VAL A 44 1.85 13.50 13.93
C VAL A 44 2.50 12.37 13.14
N VAL A 45 2.89 11.27 13.81
CA VAL A 45 3.48 10.10 13.14
C VAL A 45 2.51 9.46 12.15
N VAL A 46 1.22 9.35 12.50
CA VAL A 46 0.18 8.82 11.60
C VAL A 46 0.00 9.71 10.37
N VAL A 47 -0.12 11.03 10.56
CA VAL A 47 -0.28 11.97 9.43
C VAL A 47 0.95 11.94 8.53
N LEU A 48 2.17 11.90 9.11
CA LEU A 48 3.39 11.80 8.32
C LEU A 48 3.49 10.47 7.57
N GLY A 49 3.21 9.34 8.23
CA GLY A 49 3.25 8.02 7.61
C GLY A 49 2.27 7.89 6.44
N LEU A 50 1.01 8.33 6.62
CA LEU A 50 0.02 8.35 5.54
C LEU A 50 0.41 9.30 4.40
N SER A 51 1.04 10.44 4.72
CA SER A 51 1.48 11.40 3.71
C SER A 51 2.63 10.86 2.87
N VAL A 52 3.66 10.28 3.49
CA VAL A 52 4.79 9.71 2.76
C VAL A 52 4.35 8.52 1.92
N ALA A 53 3.46 7.66 2.42
CA ALA A 53 2.89 6.57 1.64
C ALA A 53 2.14 7.05 0.38
N ALA A 54 1.30 8.09 0.53
CA ALA A 54 0.58 8.68 -0.61
C ALA A 54 1.53 9.37 -1.60
N ILE A 55 2.53 10.11 -1.13
CA ILE A 55 3.53 10.77 -1.96
C ILE A 55 4.37 9.74 -2.74
N SER A 56 4.76 8.64 -2.11
CA SER A 56 5.52 7.54 -2.75
C SER A 56 4.79 6.96 -3.96
N ILE A 57 3.46 6.96 -3.93
CA ILE A 57 2.64 6.49 -5.03
C ILE A 57 2.48 7.56 -6.10
N LEU A 58 2.30 8.83 -5.71
CA LEU A 58 2.21 9.97 -6.63
C LEU A 58 3.55 10.30 -7.31
N MET A 59 4.66 9.74 -6.83
CA MET A 59 5.96 9.83 -7.50
C MET A 59 6.00 9.11 -8.85
N LEU A 60 5.23 8.04 -9.04
CA LEU A 60 5.16 7.32 -10.32
C LEU A 60 4.64 8.22 -11.46
N PRO A 61 3.47 8.86 -11.34
CA PRO A 61 3.00 9.81 -12.35
C PRO A 61 3.90 11.04 -12.48
N ALA A 62 4.52 11.50 -11.38
CA ALA A 62 5.49 12.59 -11.42
C ALA A 62 6.73 12.25 -12.27
N ASP A 63 7.27 11.03 -12.17
CA ASP A 63 8.39 10.57 -12.99
C ASP A 63 8.00 10.47 -14.48
N VAL A 64 6.82 9.95 -14.79
CA VAL A 64 6.30 9.90 -16.18
C VAL A 64 6.21 11.32 -16.77
N ALA A 65 5.62 12.26 -16.04
CA ALA A 65 5.50 13.65 -16.46
C ALA A 65 6.87 14.33 -16.60
N ASN A 66 7.81 14.04 -15.69
CA ASN A 66 9.17 14.58 -15.72
C ASN A 66 9.96 14.10 -16.97
N ARG A 67 9.78 12.84 -17.39
CA ARG A 67 10.40 12.32 -18.62
C ARG A 67 9.79 12.93 -19.88
N GLN A 68 8.47 13.13 -19.90
CA GLN A 68 7.79 13.76 -21.03
C GLN A 68 8.22 15.22 -21.21
N ALA A 69 8.49 15.95 -20.12
CA ALA A 69 9.04 17.31 -20.14
C ALA A 69 10.35 17.39 -20.94
N CYS A 70 11.19 16.34 -20.85
CA CYS A 70 12.48 16.25 -21.53
C CYS A 70 12.41 15.78 -22.99
N ARG A 71 11.29 15.21 -23.46
CA ARG A 71 11.21 14.54 -24.76
C ARG A 71 11.41 15.48 -25.97
N HIS A 72 11.15 16.78 -25.79
CA HIS A 72 11.27 17.81 -26.84
C HIS A 72 12.49 18.73 -26.66
N ALA A 73 13.37 18.43 -25.70
CA ALA A 73 14.59 19.20 -25.48
C ALA A 73 15.65 18.85 -26.54
N ILE A 74 15.89 19.75 -27.49
CA ILE A 74 16.87 19.60 -28.57
C ILE A 74 18.33 19.73 -28.04
N TYR A 75 18.51 20.21 -26.81
CA TYR A 75 19.83 20.44 -26.19
C TYR A 75 19.94 19.73 -24.83
N ASN A 76 21.02 18.95 -24.63
CA ASN A 76 21.30 18.16 -23.42
C ASN A 76 21.24 18.97 -22.11
N GLY A 77 21.45 20.29 -22.16
CA GLY A 77 21.38 21.18 -20.98
C GLY A 77 19.97 21.54 -20.51
N ALA A 78 18.93 21.43 -21.35
CA ALA A 78 17.56 21.82 -20.97
C ALA A 78 16.90 20.82 -20.00
N CYS A 79 17.37 19.57 -19.98
CA CYS A 79 16.95 18.57 -18.99
C CYS A 79 17.50 18.83 -17.57
N ASN A 80 18.44 19.75 -17.41
CA ASN A 80 19.02 20.08 -16.10
C ASN A 80 18.08 20.94 -15.21
N LEU A 81 16.97 21.45 -15.77
CA LEU A 81 15.90 22.13 -15.03
C LEU A 81 14.76 21.17 -14.59
N THR A 82 14.87 19.87 -14.86
CA THR A 82 13.87 18.88 -14.46
C THR A 82 14.07 18.44 -13.01
N LEU A 83 13.05 17.80 -12.43
CA LEU A 83 13.15 17.28 -11.06
C LEU A 83 14.24 16.18 -11.01
N PRO A 84 15.18 16.22 -10.04
CA PRO A 84 16.20 15.19 -9.87
C PRO A 84 15.57 13.91 -9.34
N MET A 85 14.93 13.14 -10.22
CA MET A 85 14.07 12.03 -9.81
C MET A 85 14.81 10.92 -9.09
N LYS A 86 16.07 10.65 -9.47
CA LYS A 86 16.91 9.67 -8.78
C LYS A 86 17.07 10.02 -7.29
N ASP A 87 17.37 11.28 -7.00
CA ASP A 87 17.61 11.76 -5.64
C ASP A 87 16.31 11.80 -4.84
N LEU A 88 15.20 12.18 -5.49
CA LEU A 88 13.87 12.19 -4.87
C LEU A 88 13.38 10.77 -4.52
N TRP A 89 13.56 9.79 -5.41
CA TRP A 89 13.27 8.38 -5.13
C TRP A 89 14.11 7.86 -3.97
N LEU A 90 15.41 8.14 -3.99
CA LEU A 90 16.30 7.73 -2.90
C LEU A 90 15.90 8.38 -1.57
N ALA A 91 15.58 9.68 -1.57
CA ALA A 91 15.16 10.41 -0.38
C ALA A 91 13.87 9.82 0.22
N ILE A 92 12.84 9.60 -0.60
CA ILE A 92 11.55 9.05 -0.12
C ILE A 92 11.73 7.64 0.41
N TYR A 93 12.46 6.76 -0.28
CA TYR A 93 12.68 5.41 0.22
C TYR A 93 13.51 5.37 1.51
N ILE A 94 14.46 6.30 1.69
CA ILE A 94 15.18 6.45 2.97
C ILE A 94 14.24 6.92 4.06
N VAL A 95 13.37 7.90 3.79
CA VAL A 95 12.37 8.38 4.74
C VAL A 95 11.41 7.26 5.13
N ASP A 96 10.94 6.46 4.17
CA ASP A 96 10.11 5.27 4.44
C ASP A 96 10.82 4.26 5.33
N ALA A 97 12.08 3.93 5.03
CA ALA A 97 12.87 3.02 5.86
C ALA A 97 13.03 3.56 7.29
N VAL A 98 13.31 4.86 7.45
CA VAL A 98 13.42 5.50 8.77
C VAL A 98 12.10 5.47 9.52
N LEU A 99 10.99 5.77 8.84
CA LEU A 99 9.65 5.74 9.42
C LEU A 99 9.29 4.33 9.90
N VAL A 100 9.47 3.31 9.07
CA VAL A 100 9.10 1.92 9.36
C VAL A 100 9.96 1.30 10.44
N PHE A 101 11.29 1.49 10.41
CA PHE A 101 12.19 0.80 11.33
C PHE A 101 12.44 1.56 12.65
N PHE A 102 12.26 2.87 12.68
CA PHE A 102 12.58 3.68 13.87
C PHE A 102 11.38 4.46 14.41
N VAL A 103 10.74 5.29 13.58
CA VAL A 103 9.72 6.24 14.08
C VAL A 103 8.42 5.55 14.50
N ILE A 104 7.90 4.63 13.68
CA ILE A 104 6.67 3.88 14.00
C ILE A 104 6.88 2.98 15.22
N PRO A 105 7.94 2.15 15.32
CA PRO A 105 8.21 1.37 16.52
C PRO A 105 8.40 2.23 17.76
N PHE A 106 9.07 3.38 17.63
CA PHE A 106 9.20 4.33 18.73
C PHE A 106 7.83 4.85 19.19
N ALA A 107 6.97 5.27 18.27
CA ALA A 107 5.63 5.75 18.59
C ALA A 107 4.76 4.66 19.24
N MET A 108 4.88 3.42 18.76
CA MET A 108 4.18 2.26 19.32
C MET A 108 4.63 2.00 20.77
N PHE A 109 5.94 1.84 21.02
CA PHE A 109 6.45 1.62 22.37
C PHE A 109 6.25 2.80 23.31
N TYR A 110 6.28 4.04 22.79
CA TYR A 110 6.02 5.23 23.58
C TYR A 110 4.56 5.27 24.05
N TYR A 111 3.62 4.90 23.18
CA TYR A 111 2.19 4.91 23.50
C TYR A 111 1.77 3.69 24.34
N GLU A 112 2.35 2.52 24.08
CA GLU A 112 2.21 1.33 24.94
C GLU A 112 2.89 1.49 26.30
N GLY A 113 3.78 2.49 26.41
CA GLY A 113 4.43 2.87 27.65
C GLY A 113 3.42 3.21 28.74
N ASP A 114 3.39 2.33 29.75
CA ASP A 114 2.58 2.41 30.96
C ASP A 114 2.27 3.86 31.41
N GLN A 115 0.97 4.20 31.42
CA GLN A 115 0.48 5.57 31.63
C GLN A 115 0.77 6.09 33.05
N ASP A 116 1.22 5.22 33.95
CA ASP A 116 1.58 5.56 35.32
C ASP A 116 3.05 6.04 35.44
N LYS A 117 3.86 5.88 34.40
CA LYS A 117 5.27 6.29 34.39
C LYS A 117 5.43 7.75 33.94
N SER A 118 6.41 8.47 34.51
CA SER A 118 6.76 9.81 34.05
C SER A 118 7.21 9.81 32.58
N VAL A 119 6.93 10.91 31.86
CA VAL A 119 7.22 11.06 30.42
C VAL A 119 8.67 10.68 30.08
N GLY A 120 9.64 11.13 30.88
CA GLY A 120 11.06 10.80 30.68
C GLY A 120 11.39 9.31 30.81
N LYS A 121 10.73 8.58 31.73
CA LYS A 121 10.91 7.12 31.86
C LYS A 121 10.34 6.38 30.66
N ARG A 122 9.22 6.86 30.09
CA ARG A 122 8.62 6.28 28.87
C ARG A 122 9.50 6.49 27.65
N ILE A 123 9.99 7.71 27.45
CA ILE A 123 10.92 8.02 26.35
C ILE A 123 12.17 7.15 26.44
N LYS A 124 12.78 7.06 27.64
CA LYS A 124 13.96 6.21 27.86
C LYS A 124 13.67 4.74 27.55
N SER A 125 12.53 4.22 28.02
CA SER A 125 12.13 2.83 27.76
C SER A 125 11.94 2.58 26.26
N ALA A 126 11.19 3.45 25.56
CA ALA A 126 10.94 3.33 24.13
C ALA A 126 12.25 3.44 23.32
N LEU A 127 13.14 4.37 23.68
CA LEU A 127 14.44 4.52 23.03
C LEU A 127 15.32 3.27 23.19
N ILE A 128 15.35 2.64 24.36
CA ILE A 128 16.13 1.41 24.57
C ILE A 128 15.67 0.30 23.63
N TRP A 129 14.35 0.11 23.50
CA TRP A 129 13.79 -0.90 22.60
C TRP A 129 14.11 -0.60 21.14
N VAL A 130 13.94 0.65 20.70
CA VAL A 130 14.22 1.08 19.32
C VAL A 130 15.71 0.98 18.97
N VAL A 131 16.59 1.34 19.90
CA VAL A 131 18.04 1.20 19.68
C VAL A 131 18.42 -0.28 19.63
N THR A 132 17.83 -1.12 20.48
CA THR A 132 18.09 -2.57 20.47
C THR A 132 17.66 -3.19 19.15
N THR A 133 16.44 -2.90 18.67
CA THR A 133 15.99 -3.39 17.35
C THR A 133 16.83 -2.79 16.22
N GLY A 134 17.20 -1.51 16.31
CA GLY A 134 18.07 -0.85 15.34
C GLY A 134 19.43 -1.53 15.20
N ILE A 135 20.07 -1.92 16.32
CA ILE A 135 21.35 -2.64 16.32
C ILE A 135 21.19 -4.00 15.66
N VAL A 136 20.14 -4.76 16.02
CA VAL A 136 19.87 -6.07 15.42
C VAL A 136 19.67 -5.94 13.91
N CYS A 137 18.84 -5.00 13.47
CA CYS A 137 18.61 -4.73 12.05
C CYS A 137 19.90 -4.31 11.32
N ALA A 138 20.70 -3.43 11.92
CA ALA A 138 21.97 -2.97 11.33
C ALA A 138 22.99 -4.10 11.21
N LEU A 139 23.10 -4.98 12.20
CA LEU A 139 23.98 -6.15 12.15
C LEU A 139 23.54 -7.12 11.04
N VAL A 140 22.24 -7.42 10.95
CA VAL A 140 21.70 -8.28 9.91
C VAL A 140 21.94 -7.68 8.52
N LEU A 141 21.60 -6.41 8.31
CA LEU A 141 21.80 -5.72 7.04
C LEU A 141 23.28 -5.60 6.67
N GLY A 142 24.16 -5.36 7.65
CA GLY A 142 25.60 -5.26 7.44
C GLY A 142 26.23 -6.59 7.01
N ILE A 143 25.84 -7.69 7.66
CA ILE A 143 26.29 -9.04 7.29
C ILE A 143 25.79 -9.38 5.87
N LEU A 144 24.51 -9.15 5.59
CA LEU A 144 23.91 -9.40 4.29
C LEU A 144 24.56 -8.56 3.18
N TYR A 145 24.86 -7.28 3.45
CA TYR A 145 25.58 -6.41 2.51
C TYR A 145 27.02 -6.90 2.26
N GLY A 146 27.70 -7.42 3.28
CA GLY A 146 29.03 -8.01 3.14
C GLY A 146 29.05 -9.25 2.24
N LEU A 147 28.01 -10.08 2.32
CA LEU A 147 27.91 -11.36 1.60
C LEU A 147 27.32 -11.22 0.19
N ILE A 148 26.26 -10.42 0.02
CA ILE A 148 25.39 -10.38 -1.18
C ILE A 148 25.25 -8.94 -1.73
N GLY A 149 26.04 -7.98 -1.27
CA GLY A 149 26.02 -6.59 -1.75
C GLY A 149 26.66 -6.35 -3.13
N LYS A 150 26.72 -7.37 -3.98
CA LYS A 150 27.27 -7.30 -5.35
C LYS A 150 26.16 -7.55 -6.36
N VAL A 151 26.17 -6.79 -7.44
CA VAL A 151 25.27 -6.94 -8.58
C VAL A 151 26.08 -7.37 -9.78
N ASP A 152 25.57 -8.39 -10.48
CA ASP A 152 26.17 -8.94 -11.68
C ASP A 152 25.40 -8.46 -12.91
N PHE A 153 26.10 -7.77 -13.80
CA PHE A 153 25.57 -7.32 -15.08
C PHE A 153 26.04 -8.26 -16.19
N THR A 154 25.12 -8.70 -17.05
CA THR A 154 25.48 -9.41 -18.28
C THR A 154 25.90 -8.39 -19.33
N VAL A 155 27.21 -8.28 -19.56
CA VAL A 155 27.78 -7.35 -20.54
C VAL A 155 28.37 -8.12 -21.73
N ARG A 156 28.27 -7.55 -22.92
CA ARG A 156 28.99 -8.06 -24.09
C ARG A 156 30.29 -7.28 -24.24
N HIS A 157 31.43 -7.97 -24.08
CA HIS A 157 32.71 -7.34 -24.37
C HIS A 157 32.89 -7.20 -25.87
N LEU A 158 32.99 -5.94 -26.32
CA LEU A 158 33.31 -5.61 -27.70
C LEU A 158 34.79 -5.30 -27.77
N ALA A 159 35.51 -6.02 -28.64
CA ALA A 159 36.88 -5.71 -28.99
C ALA A 159 36.88 -5.23 -30.44
N SER A 160 37.45 -4.04 -30.67
CA SER A 160 37.65 -3.49 -32.02
C SER A 160 39.13 -3.17 -32.20
N THR A 161 39.66 -3.47 -33.38
CA THR A 161 41.02 -3.10 -33.76
C THR A 161 41.05 -1.64 -34.23
N THR A 162 41.98 -0.85 -33.73
CA THR A 162 42.18 0.52 -34.21
C THR A 162 42.83 0.48 -35.60
N THR A 163 42.26 1.22 -36.55
CA THR A 163 42.87 1.45 -37.86
C THR A 163 43.35 2.90 -37.94
N SER A 164 44.47 3.14 -38.62
CA SER A 164 44.96 4.50 -38.87
C SER A 164 43.98 5.24 -39.77
N PHE A 165 43.73 6.51 -39.48
CA PHE A 165 42.94 7.36 -40.37
C PHE A 165 43.56 7.38 -41.78
N PRO A 166 42.76 7.17 -42.84
CA PRO A 166 43.30 7.21 -44.20
C PRO A 166 43.71 8.65 -44.55
N SER A 167 44.80 8.78 -45.31
CA SER A 167 45.31 10.07 -45.81
C SER A 167 44.47 10.65 -46.95
N SER A 168 43.50 9.89 -47.48
CA SER A 168 42.56 10.30 -48.52
C SER A 168 41.12 10.04 -48.09
N TRP A 169 40.28 11.07 -48.12
CA TRP A 169 38.89 11.03 -47.66
C TRP A 169 37.88 10.62 -48.76
N THR A 170 38.37 10.16 -49.91
CA THR A 170 37.54 9.82 -51.08
C THR A 170 36.66 8.59 -50.89
N SER A 171 36.92 7.76 -49.89
CA SER A 171 36.14 6.57 -49.55
C SER A 171 34.96 6.84 -48.60
N PHE A 172 34.87 8.05 -48.02
CA PHE A 172 33.76 8.43 -47.16
C PHE A 172 32.73 9.20 -47.97
N SER A 173 31.51 8.70 -47.99
CA SER A 173 30.34 9.38 -48.56
C SER A 173 29.17 9.26 -47.60
N SER A 174 28.08 9.97 -47.83
CA SER A 174 26.84 9.83 -47.03
C SER A 174 26.26 8.41 -47.04
N GLY A 175 26.73 7.52 -47.92
CA GLY A 175 26.37 6.09 -47.92
C GLY A 175 27.42 5.15 -47.31
N HIS A 176 28.63 5.65 -47.03
CA HIS A 176 29.76 4.88 -46.51
C HIS A 176 30.50 5.70 -45.44
N GLU A 177 29.92 5.76 -44.26
CA GLU A 177 30.40 6.58 -43.13
C GLU A 177 31.45 5.86 -42.27
N CYS A 178 31.58 4.54 -42.42
CA CYS A 178 32.45 3.69 -41.62
C CYS A 178 33.73 3.28 -42.36
N ILE A 179 34.85 3.13 -41.63
CA ILE A 179 36.09 2.57 -42.16
C ILE A 179 35.93 1.05 -42.30
N GLY A 180 35.73 0.56 -43.53
CA GLY A 180 35.55 -0.86 -43.86
C GLY A 180 34.23 -1.17 -44.56
N SER A 181 34.00 -2.44 -44.91
CA SER A 181 32.82 -2.89 -45.69
C SER A 181 31.60 -3.26 -44.83
N SER A 182 31.66 -3.11 -43.51
CA SER A 182 30.59 -3.51 -42.59
C SER A 182 29.86 -2.31 -42.00
N ASN A 183 28.60 -2.11 -42.39
CA ASN A 183 27.71 -1.10 -41.79
C ASN A 183 26.99 -1.60 -40.53
N GLN A 184 27.34 -2.80 -40.04
CA GLN A 184 26.73 -3.40 -38.87
C GLN A 184 27.59 -3.17 -37.63
N CYS A 185 26.97 -2.68 -36.55
CA CYS A 185 27.65 -2.51 -35.27
C CYS A 185 28.16 -3.86 -34.76
N SER A 186 29.42 -3.90 -34.30
CA SER A 186 30.07 -5.09 -33.72
C SER A 186 29.25 -5.73 -32.59
N ALA A 187 28.39 -4.96 -31.91
CA ALA A 187 27.46 -5.45 -30.90
C ALA A 187 26.45 -6.49 -31.41
N TYR A 188 26.02 -6.39 -32.67
CA TYR A 188 25.05 -7.30 -33.29
C TYR A 188 25.70 -8.58 -33.83
N THR A 189 26.98 -8.50 -34.22
CA THR A 189 27.74 -9.63 -34.79
C THR A 189 28.56 -10.37 -33.73
N ALA A 190 28.63 -9.86 -32.50
CA ALA A 190 29.34 -10.50 -31.39
C ALA A 190 28.72 -11.88 -31.06
N PRO A 191 29.53 -12.95 -31.00
CA PRO A 191 29.04 -14.29 -30.66
C PRO A 191 28.57 -14.36 -29.21
N ALA A 192 27.70 -15.32 -28.88
CA ALA A 192 27.21 -15.53 -27.52
C ALA A 192 28.33 -15.78 -26.49
N SER A 193 29.50 -16.26 -26.94
CA SER A 193 30.70 -16.42 -26.10
C SER A 193 31.37 -15.10 -25.66
N ALA A 194 30.97 -13.96 -26.23
CA ALA A 194 31.43 -12.62 -25.83
C ALA A 194 30.64 -12.07 -24.63
N GLU A 195 29.60 -12.77 -24.18
CA GLU A 195 28.84 -12.43 -22.98
C GLU A 195 29.65 -12.78 -21.73
N LYS A 196 29.89 -11.78 -20.89
CA LYS A 196 30.62 -11.91 -19.64
C LYS A 196 29.84 -11.24 -18.52
N THR A 197 30.00 -11.74 -17.31
CA THR A 197 29.46 -11.10 -16.12
C THR A 197 30.42 -10.03 -15.62
N TRP A 198 29.91 -8.81 -15.48
CA TRP A 198 30.61 -7.71 -14.84
C TRP A 198 29.99 -7.44 -13.48
N THR A 199 30.79 -7.62 -12.43
CA THR A 199 30.31 -7.54 -11.05
C THR A 199 30.67 -6.18 -10.44
N MET A 200 29.68 -5.44 -9.95
CA MET A 200 29.89 -4.15 -9.27
C MET A 200 29.30 -4.18 -7.86
N ARG A 201 29.97 -3.52 -6.91
CA ARG A 201 29.46 -3.36 -5.54
C ARG A 201 28.50 -2.18 -5.49
N THR A 202 27.30 -2.39 -4.95
CA THR A 202 26.29 -1.32 -4.80
C THR A 202 26.61 -0.45 -3.60
N THR A 203 26.09 0.79 -3.60
CA THR A 203 26.15 1.63 -2.41
C THR A 203 25.23 1.06 -1.32
N PHE A 204 25.58 1.28 -0.05
CA PHE A 204 24.78 0.76 1.07
C PHE A 204 23.31 1.24 1.06
N PRO A 205 22.99 2.52 0.80
CA PRO A 205 21.61 2.98 0.72
C PRO A 205 20.81 2.28 -0.39
N GLU A 206 21.39 2.16 -1.60
CA GLU A 206 20.74 1.47 -2.71
C GLU A 206 20.48 -0.01 -2.39
N TYR A 207 21.40 -0.66 -1.67
CA TYR A 207 21.22 -2.03 -1.20
C TYR A 207 20.05 -2.17 -0.23
N VAL A 208 19.94 -1.27 0.77
CA VAL A 208 18.83 -1.28 1.74
C VAL A 208 17.49 -1.06 1.04
N VAL A 209 17.43 -0.11 0.10
CA VAL A 209 16.22 0.13 -0.71
C VAL A 209 15.85 -1.08 -1.54
N ALA A 210 16.81 -1.72 -2.22
CA ALA A 210 16.57 -2.92 -3.01
C ALA A 210 16.04 -4.09 -2.15
N LEU A 211 16.58 -4.28 -0.94
CA LEU A 211 16.09 -5.32 -0.04
C LEU A 211 14.68 -4.99 0.49
N ALA A 212 14.44 -3.72 0.86
CA ALA A 212 13.14 -3.27 1.33
C ALA A 212 12.05 -3.40 0.24
N THR A 213 12.37 -3.11 -1.02
CA THR A 213 11.41 -3.29 -2.13
C THR A 213 11.14 -4.77 -2.41
N VAL A 214 12.14 -5.66 -2.29
CA VAL A 214 11.91 -7.11 -2.38
C VAL A 214 10.95 -7.58 -1.29
N VAL A 215 11.17 -7.21 -0.02
CA VAL A 215 10.26 -7.58 1.08
C VAL A 215 8.88 -6.95 0.89
N GLY A 216 8.85 -5.65 0.57
CA GLY A 216 7.62 -4.89 0.31
C GLY A 216 6.80 -5.51 -0.83
N SER A 217 7.48 -6.08 -1.83
CA SER A 217 6.79 -6.74 -2.92
C SER A 217 6.10 -8.03 -2.54
N VAL A 218 6.71 -8.85 -1.69
CA VAL A 218 6.08 -10.07 -1.18
C VAL A 218 4.83 -9.67 -0.40
N LEU A 219 4.92 -8.67 0.47
CA LEU A 219 3.76 -8.14 1.19
C LEU A 219 2.69 -7.58 0.23
N PHE A 220 3.10 -6.85 -0.80
CA PHE A 220 2.19 -6.30 -1.81
C PHE A 220 1.49 -7.38 -2.62
N THR A 221 2.15 -8.49 -2.97
CA THR A 221 1.49 -9.59 -3.67
C THR A 221 0.39 -10.24 -2.81
N ILE A 222 0.61 -10.34 -1.50
CA ILE A 222 -0.36 -10.90 -0.55
C ILE A 222 -1.54 -9.92 -0.36
N PHE A 223 -1.25 -8.68 0.04
CA PHE A 223 -2.30 -7.70 0.37
C PHE A 223 -2.90 -7.02 -0.86
N GLY A 224 -2.07 -6.62 -1.82
CA GLY A 224 -2.53 -6.04 -3.09
C GLY A 224 -3.25 -7.05 -3.96
N GLY A 225 -2.75 -8.29 -4.07
CA GLY A 225 -3.39 -9.33 -4.88
C GLY A 225 -4.80 -9.68 -4.39
N VAL A 226 -4.98 -9.89 -3.07
CA VAL A 226 -6.30 -10.11 -2.47
C VAL A 226 -7.16 -8.85 -2.56
N GLY A 227 -6.57 -7.67 -2.31
CA GLY A 227 -7.25 -6.38 -2.36
C GLY A 227 -7.90 -6.06 -3.70
N ILE A 228 -7.18 -6.32 -4.80
CA ILE A 228 -7.66 -6.09 -6.18
C ILE A 228 -8.94 -6.87 -6.47
N ALA A 229 -9.09 -8.08 -5.91
CA ALA A 229 -10.32 -8.86 -6.04
C ALA A 229 -11.40 -8.44 -5.02
N CYS A 230 -11.01 -8.22 -3.77
CA CYS A 230 -11.95 -7.99 -2.67
C CYS A 230 -12.64 -6.61 -2.71
N LEU A 231 -11.93 -5.56 -3.13
CA LEU A 231 -12.48 -4.21 -3.18
C LEU A 231 -13.67 -4.07 -4.14
N PRO A 232 -13.59 -4.45 -5.43
CA PRO A 232 -14.72 -4.31 -6.34
C PRO A 232 -15.91 -5.18 -5.94
N LEU A 233 -15.64 -6.40 -5.47
CA LEU A 233 -16.68 -7.31 -4.97
C LEU A 233 -17.37 -6.74 -3.72
N GLY A 234 -16.62 -6.17 -2.79
CA GLY A 234 -17.14 -5.53 -1.58
C GLY A 234 -18.07 -4.35 -1.91
N LEU A 235 -17.67 -3.51 -2.86
CA LEU A 235 -18.47 -2.37 -3.33
C LEU A 235 -19.79 -2.82 -3.99
N ILE A 236 -19.75 -3.87 -4.81
CA ILE A 236 -20.95 -4.45 -5.44
C ILE A 236 -21.88 -5.06 -4.38
N PHE A 237 -21.33 -5.81 -3.43
CA PHE A 237 -22.15 -6.40 -2.36
C PHE A 237 -22.76 -5.35 -1.43
N SER A 238 -22.07 -4.23 -1.20
CA SER A 238 -22.62 -3.10 -0.45
C SER A 238 -23.89 -2.55 -1.11
N PHE A 239 -23.93 -2.47 -2.44
CA PHE A 239 -25.13 -2.07 -3.17
C PHE A 239 -26.24 -3.13 -3.12
N ILE A 240 -25.89 -4.42 -3.29
CA ILE A 240 -26.89 -5.50 -3.30
C ILE A 240 -27.58 -5.64 -1.94
N ARG A 241 -26.83 -5.49 -0.85
CA ARG A 241 -27.31 -5.65 0.54
C ARG A 241 -27.87 -4.36 1.16
N ARG A 242 -27.99 -3.29 0.39
CA ARG A 242 -28.50 -2.02 0.91
C ARG A 242 -29.92 -2.17 1.46
N PRO A 243 -30.29 -1.41 2.51
CA PRO A 243 -31.68 -1.32 2.94
C PRO A 243 -32.52 -0.67 1.83
N LYS A 244 -33.69 -1.27 1.53
CA LYS A 244 -34.54 -0.89 0.38
C LYS A 244 -35.69 0.04 0.75
N ALA A 245 -35.97 0.25 2.03
CA ALA A 245 -37.11 1.04 2.49
C ALA A 245 -36.76 1.88 3.71
N VAL A 246 -37.29 3.10 3.76
CA VAL A 246 -37.26 3.97 4.94
C VAL A 246 -38.25 3.41 5.96
N ILE A 247 -37.77 3.18 7.18
CA ILE A 247 -38.57 2.61 8.27
C ILE A 247 -39.45 3.70 8.90
N THR A 248 -40.69 3.36 9.26
CA THR A 248 -41.58 4.28 9.98
C THR A 248 -41.11 4.50 11.41
N ARG A 249 -41.42 5.67 12.02
CA ARG A 249 -41.01 5.98 13.40
C ARG A 249 -41.41 4.90 14.41
N SER A 250 -42.58 4.28 14.24
CA SER A 250 -43.08 3.21 15.12
C SER A 250 -42.27 1.91 15.01
N GLN A 251 -41.87 1.54 13.79
CA GLN A 251 -41.00 0.38 13.54
C GLN A 251 -39.58 0.62 14.06
N TYR A 252 -39.03 1.83 13.87
CA TYR A 252 -37.73 2.21 14.43
C TYR A 252 -37.72 2.09 15.96
N ILE A 253 -38.75 2.64 16.64
CA ILE A 253 -38.85 2.53 18.10
C ILE A 253 -38.92 1.06 18.52
N LYS A 254 -39.70 0.23 17.81
CA LYS A 254 -39.79 -1.20 18.12
C LYS A 254 -38.44 -1.91 18.00
N GLU A 255 -37.75 -1.73 16.88
CA GLU A 255 -36.47 -2.38 16.60
C GLU A 255 -35.34 -1.86 17.50
N ALA A 256 -35.28 -0.54 17.73
CA ALA A 256 -34.36 0.07 18.69
C ALA A 256 -34.58 -0.45 20.12
N THR A 257 -35.83 -0.68 20.54
CA THR A 257 -36.10 -1.27 21.86
C THR A 257 -35.69 -2.75 21.93
N GLU A 258 -35.76 -3.50 20.84
CA GLU A 258 -35.29 -4.88 20.76
C GLU A 258 -33.76 -4.96 20.82
N LEU A 259 -33.07 -4.13 20.06
CA LEU A 259 -31.60 -3.98 20.13
C LEU A 259 -31.16 -3.52 21.51
N GLY A 260 -31.89 -2.57 22.13
CA GLY A 260 -31.62 -2.13 23.50
C GLY A 260 -31.77 -3.23 24.54
N LYS A 261 -32.65 -4.22 24.32
CA LYS A 261 -32.75 -5.41 25.18
C LYS A 261 -31.53 -6.32 24.99
N LYS A 262 -31.15 -6.62 23.74
CA LYS A 262 -29.94 -7.40 23.43
C LYS A 262 -28.67 -6.76 24.02
N ALA A 263 -28.54 -5.44 23.92
CA ALA A 263 -27.45 -4.68 24.52
C ALA A 263 -27.35 -4.86 26.04
N ARG A 264 -28.50 -4.84 26.73
CA ARG A 264 -28.56 -5.04 28.20
C ARG A 264 -28.20 -6.48 28.58
N GLU A 265 -28.63 -7.47 27.80
CA GLU A 265 -28.27 -8.87 28.01
C GLU A 265 -26.77 -9.10 27.81
N LEU A 266 -26.20 -8.54 26.74
CA LEU A 266 -24.77 -8.57 26.47
C LEU A 266 -23.95 -7.89 27.55
N LYS A 267 -24.40 -6.72 28.03
CA LYS A 267 -23.75 -6.03 29.15
C LYS A 267 -23.72 -6.90 30.41
N LYS A 268 -24.83 -7.56 30.75
CA LYS A 268 -24.89 -8.50 31.89
C LYS A 268 -23.94 -9.69 31.71
N ALA A 269 -23.86 -10.25 30.49
CA ALA A 269 -22.94 -11.33 30.18
C ALA A 269 -21.46 -10.88 30.31
N ALA A 270 -21.16 -9.66 29.85
CA ALA A 270 -19.83 -9.06 30.00
C ALA A 270 -19.48 -8.79 31.47
N ASP A 271 -20.40 -8.23 32.26
CA ASP A 271 -20.21 -7.98 33.69
C ASP A 271 -19.99 -9.30 34.47
N ALA A 272 -20.73 -10.35 34.14
CA ALA A 272 -20.53 -11.68 34.73
C ALA A 272 -19.13 -12.25 34.41
N LEU A 273 -18.67 -12.11 33.16
CA LEU A 273 -17.31 -12.52 32.76
C LEU A 273 -16.22 -11.68 33.44
N HIS A 274 -16.49 -10.41 33.71
CA HIS A 274 -15.57 -9.55 34.45
C HIS A 274 -15.49 -9.93 35.94
N GLN A 275 -16.59 -10.40 36.54
CA GLN A 275 -16.58 -10.97 37.89
C GLN A 275 -15.82 -12.30 37.94
N GLU A 276 -16.01 -13.18 36.94
CA GLU A 276 -15.20 -14.40 36.79
C GLU A 276 -13.70 -14.07 36.66
N GLU A 277 -13.36 -12.98 35.97
CA GLU A 277 -11.98 -12.51 35.86
C GLU A 277 -11.38 -12.14 37.22
N ARG A 278 -12.13 -11.38 38.04
CA ARG A 278 -11.72 -10.98 39.39
C ARG A 278 -11.61 -12.17 40.34
N SER A 279 -12.39 -13.22 40.12
CA SER A 279 -12.31 -14.48 40.87
C SER A 279 -11.07 -15.33 40.53
N GLY A 280 -10.25 -14.89 39.56
CA GLY A 280 -9.02 -15.57 39.15
C GLY A 280 -9.21 -16.69 38.12
N ALA A 281 -10.43 -16.92 37.63
CA ALA A 281 -10.77 -18.02 36.72
C ALA A 281 -10.44 -17.70 35.24
N LYS A 282 -9.19 -17.40 34.91
CA LYS A 282 -8.72 -17.09 33.55
C LYS A 282 -8.50 -18.33 32.65
N GLY A 283 -9.42 -19.30 32.72
CA GLY A 283 -9.35 -20.57 32.00
C GLY A 283 -9.76 -20.51 30.51
N ARG A 284 -9.69 -21.66 29.82
CA ARG A 284 -10.04 -21.79 28.39
C ARG A 284 -11.52 -21.47 28.09
N LYS A 285 -12.42 -21.81 29.02
CA LYS A 285 -13.86 -21.54 28.93
C LYS A 285 -14.16 -20.04 28.97
N TRP A 286 -13.54 -19.31 29.89
CA TRP A 286 -13.65 -17.85 30.00
C TRP A 286 -13.20 -17.17 28.70
N ARG A 287 -12.03 -17.53 28.16
CA ARG A 287 -11.53 -16.97 26.88
C ARG A 287 -12.49 -17.21 25.70
N LYS A 288 -13.18 -18.37 25.67
CA LYS A 288 -14.18 -18.68 24.64
C LYS A 288 -15.43 -17.82 24.80
N ASN A 289 -15.90 -17.63 26.04
CA ASN A 289 -17.08 -16.83 26.36
C ASN A 289 -16.83 -15.34 26.09
N VAL A 290 -15.65 -14.82 26.46
CA VAL A 290 -15.24 -13.44 26.14
C VAL A 290 -15.27 -13.21 24.63
N LYS A 291 -14.69 -14.13 23.84
CA LYS A 291 -14.72 -14.04 22.37
C LYS A 291 -16.14 -14.12 21.80
N ALA A 292 -17.04 -14.87 22.43
CA ALA A 292 -18.44 -14.96 22.00
C ALA A 292 -19.17 -13.64 22.26
N VAL A 293 -19.01 -13.06 23.44
CA VAL A 293 -19.58 -11.75 23.79
C VAL A 293 -19.00 -10.63 22.91
N GLU A 294 -17.69 -10.62 22.66
CA GLU A 294 -17.04 -9.68 21.75
C GLU A 294 -17.63 -9.77 20.33
N LYS A 295 -17.87 -10.99 19.84
CA LYS A 295 -18.50 -11.20 18.53
C LYS A 295 -19.95 -10.70 18.50
N GLU A 296 -20.75 -10.99 19.52
CA GLU A 296 -22.15 -10.55 19.58
C GLU A 296 -22.28 -9.03 19.76
N LEU A 297 -21.34 -8.41 20.48
CA LEU A 297 -21.23 -6.95 20.58
C LEU A 297 -20.98 -6.33 19.21
N LEU A 298 -20.01 -6.85 18.44
CA LEU A 298 -19.73 -6.36 17.09
C LEU A 298 -20.96 -6.49 16.17
N GLN A 299 -21.72 -7.59 16.27
CA GLN A 299 -22.96 -7.74 15.50
C GLN A 299 -24.03 -6.73 15.94
N LEU A 300 -24.13 -6.46 17.24
CA LEU A 300 -25.07 -5.46 17.76
C LEU A 300 -24.71 -4.05 17.28
N GLU A 301 -23.43 -3.68 17.25
CA GLU A 301 -22.97 -2.40 16.71
C GLU A 301 -23.31 -2.27 15.21
N GLU A 302 -23.13 -3.33 14.42
CA GLU A 302 -23.57 -3.36 13.01
C GLU A 302 -25.07 -3.14 12.87
N ASP A 303 -25.86 -3.86 13.65
CA ASP A 303 -27.33 -3.77 13.61
C ASP A 303 -27.81 -2.36 14.02
N VAL A 304 -27.18 -1.74 15.03
CA VAL A 304 -27.48 -0.36 15.44
C VAL A 304 -27.13 0.63 14.34
N LYS A 305 -25.94 0.51 13.74
CA LYS A 305 -25.50 1.39 12.65
C LYS A 305 -26.41 1.28 11.43
N LEU A 306 -26.82 0.08 11.08
CA LEU A 306 -27.74 -0.16 9.98
C LEU A 306 -29.12 0.45 10.29
N LEU A 307 -29.58 0.34 11.54
CA LEU A 307 -30.83 0.96 11.99
C LEU A 307 -30.76 2.49 11.95
N GLU A 308 -29.64 3.10 12.35
CA GLU A 308 -29.39 4.55 12.25
C GLU A 308 -29.35 5.03 10.79
N GLU A 309 -28.76 4.23 9.90
CA GLU A 309 -28.72 4.54 8.46
C GLU A 309 -30.11 4.43 7.79
N MET A 310 -30.97 3.52 8.28
CA MET A 310 -32.36 3.38 7.82
C MET A 310 -33.30 4.48 8.33
N TYR A 311 -32.91 5.23 9.37
CA TYR A 311 -33.71 6.32 9.93
C TYR A 311 -32.85 7.57 10.15
N PRO A 312 -32.58 8.38 9.09
CA PRO A 312 -31.78 9.58 9.21
C PRO A 312 -32.46 10.58 10.17
N GLN A 313 -31.87 10.77 11.35
CA GLN A 313 -32.36 11.72 12.35
C GLN A 313 -31.96 13.14 11.93
N GLY A 314 -32.93 14.01 11.62
CA GLY A 314 -32.68 15.43 11.35
C GLY A 314 -33.79 16.14 10.56
N GLU A 315 -33.67 17.46 10.48
CA GLU A 315 -34.61 18.36 9.79
C GLU A 315 -34.61 18.19 8.25
N LYS A 316 -33.63 17.42 7.72
CA LYS A 316 -33.38 17.15 6.29
C LYS A 316 -33.30 15.64 5.98
N ALA A 317 -34.25 14.85 6.49
CA ALA A 317 -34.25 13.39 6.34
C ALA A 317 -34.27 12.92 4.87
N GLU A 318 -35.07 13.55 4.03
CA GLU A 318 -35.23 13.19 2.60
C GLU A 318 -33.94 13.38 1.80
N THR A 319 -33.21 14.48 2.02
CA THR A 319 -31.96 14.75 1.30
C THR A 319 -30.81 13.90 1.83
N THR A 320 -30.80 13.59 3.14
CA THR A 320 -29.83 12.67 3.74
C THR A 320 -30.00 11.26 3.18
N TRP A 321 -31.25 10.78 3.06
CA TRP A 321 -31.57 9.50 2.42
C TRP A 321 -31.22 9.49 0.93
N ALA A 322 -31.51 10.56 0.20
CA ALA A 322 -31.10 10.66 -1.21
C ALA A 322 -29.57 10.57 -1.36
N MET A 323 -28.81 11.19 -0.46
CA MET A 323 -27.34 11.12 -0.44
C MET A 323 -26.81 9.73 -0.09
N THR A 324 -27.45 8.99 0.83
CA THR A 324 -27.04 7.60 1.13
C THR A 324 -27.34 6.68 -0.05
N VAL A 325 -28.51 6.79 -0.68
CA VAL A 325 -28.87 6.02 -1.89
C VAL A 325 -27.91 6.33 -3.04
N LEU A 326 -27.58 7.61 -3.26
CA LEU A 326 -26.59 8.03 -4.25
C LEU A 326 -25.21 7.45 -3.93
N GLY A 327 -24.82 7.42 -2.66
CA GLY A 327 -23.59 6.78 -2.19
C GLY A 327 -23.55 5.29 -2.52
N TYR A 328 -24.64 4.55 -2.32
CA TYR A 328 -24.74 3.14 -2.70
C TYR A 328 -24.65 2.93 -4.21
N LEU A 329 -25.29 3.78 -5.01
CA LEU A 329 -25.20 3.73 -6.46
C LEU A 329 -23.76 4.04 -6.95
N ALA A 330 -23.11 5.03 -6.36
CA ALA A 330 -21.72 5.36 -6.64
C ALA A 330 -20.78 4.17 -6.31
N LYS A 331 -20.98 3.51 -5.17
CA LYS A 331 -20.25 2.27 -4.82
C LYS A 331 -20.47 1.19 -5.87
N PHE A 332 -21.69 1.00 -6.37
CA PHE A 332 -21.96 0.01 -7.42
C PHE A 332 -21.21 0.30 -8.72
N VAL A 333 -21.27 1.55 -9.20
CA VAL A 333 -20.56 1.97 -10.42
C VAL A 333 -19.05 1.82 -10.24
N LEU A 334 -18.50 2.29 -9.13
CA LEU A 334 -17.08 2.13 -8.80
C LEU A 334 -16.68 0.65 -8.66
N GLY A 335 -17.56 -0.19 -8.13
CA GLY A 335 -17.34 -1.63 -8.04
C GLY A 335 -17.27 -2.32 -9.40
N ILE A 336 -18.15 -1.97 -10.34
CA ILE A 336 -18.10 -2.48 -11.72
C ILE A 336 -16.84 -2.00 -12.44
N LEU A 337 -16.55 -0.70 -12.38
CA LEU A 337 -15.34 -0.14 -13.00
C LEU A 337 -14.07 -0.78 -12.40
N GLY A 338 -14.02 -0.92 -11.08
CA GLY A 338 -12.92 -1.58 -10.38
C GLY A 338 -12.77 -3.03 -10.78
N LEU A 339 -13.86 -3.77 -10.99
CA LEU A 339 -13.82 -5.16 -11.45
C LEU A 339 -13.25 -5.26 -12.87
N ILE A 340 -13.67 -4.38 -13.78
CA ILE A 340 -13.15 -4.32 -15.16
C ILE A 340 -11.64 -4.04 -15.13
N VAL A 341 -11.20 -3.04 -14.37
CA VAL A 341 -9.78 -2.70 -14.22
C VAL A 341 -8.99 -3.87 -13.62
N SER A 342 -9.55 -4.56 -12.62
CA SER A 342 -8.91 -5.71 -11.98
C SER A 342 -8.71 -6.87 -12.95
N VAL A 343 -9.73 -7.20 -13.76
CA VAL A 343 -9.63 -8.24 -14.79
C VAL A 343 -8.61 -7.84 -15.87
N ALA A 344 -8.64 -6.58 -16.31
CA ALA A 344 -7.69 -6.07 -17.30
C ALA A 344 -6.25 -6.12 -16.78
N TRP A 345 -6.03 -5.86 -15.49
CA TRP A 345 -4.73 -5.95 -14.84
C TRP A 345 -4.20 -7.39 -14.81
N VAL A 346 -5.03 -8.35 -14.41
CA VAL A 346 -4.66 -9.77 -14.44
C VAL A 346 -4.36 -10.23 -15.86
N ALA A 347 -5.18 -9.82 -16.84
CA ALA A 347 -4.94 -10.11 -18.24
C ALA A 347 -3.60 -9.53 -18.74
N HIS A 348 -3.26 -8.30 -18.33
CA HIS A 348 -1.98 -7.69 -18.67
C HIS A 348 -0.80 -8.47 -18.11
N ILE A 349 -0.86 -8.92 -16.86
CA ILE A 349 0.20 -9.76 -16.27
C ILE A 349 0.41 -11.04 -17.11
N VAL A 350 -0.67 -11.70 -17.52
CA VAL A 350 -0.57 -12.93 -18.32
C VAL A 350 0.00 -12.67 -19.72
N ILE A 351 -0.51 -11.65 -20.42
CA ILE A 351 -0.17 -11.37 -21.82
C ILE A 351 1.24 -10.77 -21.96
N TYR A 352 1.62 -9.88 -21.03
CA TYR A 352 2.86 -9.10 -21.13
C TYR A 352 4.02 -9.70 -20.33
N LEU A 353 3.76 -10.26 -19.14
CA LEU A 353 4.83 -10.73 -18.26
C LEU A 353 5.08 -12.25 -18.36
N LEU A 354 4.03 -13.05 -18.59
CA LEU A 354 4.15 -14.51 -18.56
C LEU A 354 4.65 -15.12 -19.89
N ILE A 355 4.36 -14.46 -21.02
CA ILE A 355 4.66 -14.96 -22.36
C ILE A 355 5.89 -14.22 -22.90
N ASN A 356 6.94 -14.98 -23.27
CA ASN A 356 8.15 -14.46 -23.91
C ASN A 356 8.27 -15.04 -25.33
N PRO A 357 8.27 -14.22 -26.40
CA PRO A 357 8.10 -12.76 -26.43
C PRO A 357 6.67 -12.32 -26.08
N PRO A 358 6.46 -11.09 -25.56
CA PRO A 358 5.13 -10.61 -25.17
C PRO A 358 4.19 -10.53 -26.37
N LEU A 359 2.96 -11.03 -26.22
CA LEU A 359 1.98 -11.07 -27.32
C LEU A 359 1.51 -9.67 -27.72
N SER A 360 1.29 -8.78 -26.75
CA SER A 360 0.94 -7.38 -26.99
C SER A 360 1.24 -6.50 -25.77
N PRO A 361 1.52 -5.20 -25.97
CA PRO A 361 1.71 -4.24 -24.88
C PRO A 361 0.38 -3.83 -24.17
N PHE A 362 -0.78 -4.33 -24.62
CA PHE A 362 -2.15 -4.14 -24.08
C PHE A 362 -2.38 -2.87 -23.24
N LEU A 363 -2.33 -2.96 -21.90
CA LEU A 363 -2.63 -1.83 -21.02
C LEU A 363 -1.68 -0.65 -21.20
N ASN A 364 -0.42 -0.89 -21.56
CA ASN A 364 0.53 0.20 -21.82
C ASN A 364 0.07 1.06 -23.01
N GLU A 365 -0.48 0.45 -24.06
CA GLU A 365 -1.02 1.18 -25.19
C GLU A 365 -2.29 1.95 -24.81
N VAL A 366 -3.14 1.36 -23.97
CA VAL A 366 -4.34 2.03 -23.43
C VAL A 366 -3.93 3.24 -22.58
N PHE A 367 -2.91 3.13 -21.74
CA PHE A 367 -2.44 4.25 -20.94
C PHE A 367 -1.84 5.35 -21.78
N ILE A 368 -1.02 5.01 -22.80
CA ILE A 368 -0.47 6.02 -23.73
C ILE A 368 -1.60 6.77 -24.43
N LYS A 369 -2.65 6.07 -24.89
CA LYS A 369 -3.83 6.70 -25.52
C LYS A 369 -4.65 7.54 -24.55
N LEU A 370 -4.79 7.09 -23.30
CA LEU A 370 -5.54 7.82 -22.28
C LEU A 370 -4.79 9.08 -21.84
N ASP A 371 -3.46 9.01 -21.80
CA ASP A 371 -2.56 10.14 -21.52
C ASP A 371 -2.64 11.22 -22.61
N ASP A 372 -2.80 10.81 -23.87
CA ASP A 372 -2.97 11.71 -25.01
C ASP A 372 -4.32 12.48 -24.97
N VAL A 373 -5.38 11.87 -24.41
CA VAL A 373 -6.73 12.46 -24.34
C VAL A 373 -6.94 13.31 -23.08
N TRP A 374 -6.52 12.83 -21.92
CA TRP A 374 -6.83 13.45 -20.62
C TRP A 374 -5.64 14.21 -20.01
N GLY A 375 -4.50 14.23 -20.70
CA GLY A 375 -3.27 14.84 -20.23
C GLY A 375 -2.44 13.90 -19.35
N THR A 376 -1.17 14.28 -19.22
CA THR A 376 -0.12 13.51 -18.54
C THR A 376 -0.54 13.13 -17.13
N ALA A 377 -0.58 11.84 -16.83
CA ALA A 377 -0.76 11.21 -15.51
C ALA A 377 -2.17 10.78 -15.07
N PHE A 378 -3.28 11.10 -15.74
CA PHE A 378 -4.61 10.74 -15.21
C PHE A 378 -4.83 9.22 -15.09
N GLY A 379 -4.44 8.46 -16.13
CA GLY A 379 -4.56 7.01 -16.14
C GLY A 379 -3.68 6.32 -15.10
N TYR A 380 -2.44 6.75 -14.97
CA TYR A 380 -1.47 6.20 -14.02
C TYR A 380 -1.86 6.54 -12.57
N CYS A 381 -2.29 7.79 -12.30
CA CYS A 381 -2.81 8.21 -10.99
C CYS A 381 -4.03 7.38 -10.57
N GLY A 382 -4.98 7.17 -11.49
CA GLY A 382 -6.21 6.42 -11.18
C GLY A 382 -5.94 4.97 -10.77
N ILE A 383 -4.99 4.30 -11.43
CA ILE A 383 -4.59 2.93 -11.08
C ILE A 383 -3.79 2.89 -9.79
N CYS A 384 -2.86 3.81 -9.62
CA CYS A 384 -2.09 3.94 -8.40
C CYS A 384 -3.00 4.14 -7.17
N LEU A 385 -4.04 4.97 -7.30
CA LEU A 385 -5.06 5.15 -6.27
C LEU A 385 -5.88 3.88 -6.04
N LEU A 386 -6.27 3.17 -7.11
CA LEU A 386 -7.00 1.90 -7.00
C LEU A 386 -6.17 0.82 -6.29
N LEU A 387 -4.87 0.74 -6.56
CA LEU A 387 -3.95 -0.18 -5.89
C LEU A 387 -3.79 0.17 -4.40
N LEU A 388 -3.66 1.46 -4.07
CA LEU A 388 -3.64 1.92 -2.68
C LEU A 388 -4.93 1.53 -1.95
N LEU A 389 -6.09 1.85 -2.53
CA LEU A 389 -7.38 1.50 -1.94
C LEU A 389 -7.54 -0.03 -1.81
N SER A 390 -7.03 -0.80 -2.77
CA SER A 390 -7.03 -2.26 -2.72
C SER A 390 -6.21 -2.79 -1.54
N THR A 391 -5.01 -2.26 -1.30
CA THR A 391 -4.19 -2.68 -0.14
C THR A 391 -4.84 -2.31 1.20
N ILE A 392 -5.46 -1.14 1.30
CA ILE A 392 -6.21 -0.71 2.50
C ILE A 392 -7.43 -1.61 2.71
N GLY A 393 -8.21 -1.86 1.66
CA GLY A 393 -9.37 -2.75 1.69
C GLY A 393 -9.03 -4.19 2.06
N CYS A 394 -7.87 -4.68 1.64
CA CYS A 394 -7.39 -6.01 2.05
C CYS A 394 -7.04 -6.07 3.54
N ASN A 395 -6.45 -5.03 4.14
CA ASN A 395 -6.16 -5.04 5.58
C ASN A 395 -7.43 -5.09 6.43
N CYS A 396 -8.51 -4.46 5.98
CA CYS A 396 -9.83 -4.64 6.56
C CYS A 396 -10.29 -6.10 6.47
N TRP A 397 -10.27 -6.68 5.27
CA TRP A 397 -10.71 -8.07 5.04
C TRP A 397 -9.83 -9.11 5.75
N GLY A 398 -8.53 -8.88 5.77
CA GLY A 398 -7.50 -9.73 6.35
C GLY A 398 -7.54 -9.76 7.86
N ASN A 399 -7.75 -8.63 8.54
CA ASN A 399 -7.92 -8.61 9.99
C ASN A 399 -9.21 -9.30 10.43
N ASP A 400 -10.28 -9.20 9.63
CA ASP A 400 -11.53 -9.93 9.89
C ASP A 400 -11.40 -11.45 9.65
N ALA A 401 -10.58 -11.85 8.68
CA ALA A 401 -10.27 -13.25 8.39
C ALA A 401 -9.30 -13.85 9.42
N TRP A 402 -8.22 -13.14 9.76
CA TRP A 402 -7.23 -13.55 10.76
C TRP A 402 -7.81 -13.52 12.18
N SER A 403 -8.70 -12.59 12.52
CA SER A 403 -9.49 -12.63 13.75
C SER A 403 -10.30 -13.93 13.84
N LYS A 404 -10.97 -14.34 12.75
CA LYS A 404 -11.73 -15.60 12.70
C LYS A 404 -10.85 -16.86 12.69
N ILE A 405 -9.65 -16.81 12.10
CA ILE A 405 -8.71 -17.95 11.99
C ILE A 405 -7.84 -18.12 13.24
N SER A 406 -7.32 -17.04 13.81
CA SER A 406 -6.55 -17.05 15.08
C SER A 406 -7.41 -17.54 16.26
N VAL A 407 -8.72 -17.32 16.19
CA VAL A 407 -9.68 -17.92 17.13
C VAL A 407 -9.82 -19.43 16.94
N HIS A 408 -9.54 -19.97 15.75
CA HIS A 408 -9.73 -21.37 15.42
C HIS A 408 -8.50 -22.27 15.68
N ASN A 409 -7.27 -21.71 15.68
CA ASN A 409 -6.04 -22.51 15.53
C ASN A 409 -4.95 -22.39 16.61
N ASN A 410 -5.23 -21.91 17.84
CA ASN A 410 -4.20 -21.99 18.91
C ASN A 410 -4.29 -23.31 19.71
N PRO A 411 -3.32 -24.25 19.57
CA PRO A 411 -3.15 -25.36 20.50
C PRO A 411 -2.65 -24.87 21.88
N PRO A 412 -2.75 -25.71 22.93
CA PRO A 412 -2.83 -25.24 24.32
C PRO A 412 -1.51 -24.77 24.97
N ASN A 413 -0.37 -24.86 24.29
CA ASN A 413 0.92 -24.83 24.99
C ASN A 413 1.80 -23.66 24.54
N GLU A 414 2.26 -22.92 25.56
CA GLU A 414 3.37 -21.97 25.56
C GLU A 414 3.24 -20.72 24.69
N VAL A 415 2.53 -19.71 25.20
CA VAL A 415 2.94 -18.31 24.95
C VAL A 415 2.73 -17.50 26.23
N GLY A 416 3.84 -17.03 26.80
CA GLY A 416 3.88 -16.24 28.03
C GLY A 416 3.13 -14.90 27.91
N GLY A 417 2.79 -14.33 29.08
CA GLY A 417 1.88 -13.20 29.25
C GLY A 417 2.21 -11.90 28.52
N HIS A 418 3.37 -11.76 27.88
CA HIS A 418 3.75 -10.57 27.10
C HIS A 418 3.19 -10.53 25.67
N SER A 419 2.96 -11.69 25.03
CA SER A 419 2.42 -11.72 23.65
C SER A 419 0.90 -11.52 23.60
N HIS A 420 0.22 -11.73 24.74
CA HIS A 420 -1.22 -11.52 24.88
C HIS A 420 -1.56 -10.02 24.94
N GLU A 421 -0.64 -9.19 25.46
CA GLU A 421 -0.79 -7.73 25.46
C GLU A 421 -0.57 -7.13 24.07
N LEU A 422 0.48 -7.55 23.34
CA LEU A 422 0.73 -7.13 21.95
C LEU A 422 -0.43 -7.43 21.00
N LEU A 423 -1.04 -8.62 21.09
CA LEU A 423 -2.22 -8.99 20.27
C LEU A 423 -3.52 -8.32 20.74
N SER A 424 -3.64 -7.99 22.03
CA SER A 424 -4.80 -7.24 22.55
C SER A 424 -4.71 -5.73 22.29
N PHE A 425 -3.49 -5.22 22.16
CA PHE A 425 -3.20 -3.82 21.89
C PHE A 425 -3.23 -3.51 20.40
N GLN A 426 -2.69 -4.41 19.55
CA GLN A 426 -2.94 -4.38 18.10
C GLN A 426 -4.46 -4.41 17.84
N ARG A 427 -5.26 -5.08 18.67
CA ARG A 427 -6.73 -5.06 18.59
C ARG A 427 -7.38 -3.73 19.05
N ARG A 428 -6.76 -2.97 19.97
CA ARG A 428 -7.26 -1.66 20.45
C ARG A 428 -6.85 -0.48 19.58
N THR A 429 -5.64 -0.45 19.06
CA THR A 429 -5.23 0.57 18.06
C THR A 429 -5.79 0.28 16.67
N HIS A 430 -6.04 -0.99 16.34
CA HIS A 430 -6.88 -1.30 15.18
C HIS A 430 -8.36 -1.01 15.44
N SER A 431 -8.85 -0.88 16.68
CA SER A 431 -10.28 -0.66 16.98
C SER A 431 -10.84 0.60 16.31
N SER A 432 -10.06 1.68 16.24
CA SER A 432 -10.44 2.94 15.59
C SER A 432 -10.40 2.87 14.05
N LEU A 433 -9.62 1.96 13.46
CA LEU A 433 -9.67 1.62 12.02
C LEU A 433 -10.68 0.50 11.71
N LEU A 434 -10.97 -0.38 12.67
CA LEU A 434 -11.93 -1.49 12.60
C LEU A 434 -13.37 -0.97 12.49
N TYR A 435 -13.64 0.26 12.97
CA TYR A 435 -14.91 0.95 12.77
C TYR A 435 -15.23 1.28 11.30
N GLN A 436 -14.23 1.24 10.40
CA GLN A 436 -14.42 1.63 8.99
C GLN A 436 -14.85 0.49 8.04
N CYS A 437 -14.87 -0.78 8.44
CA CYS A 437 -15.10 -1.89 7.48
C CYS A 437 -16.20 -2.90 7.84
N TYR A 438 -16.94 -2.67 8.92
CA TYR A 438 -18.04 -3.50 9.40
C TYR A 438 -19.40 -3.01 8.84
N PRO A 439 -19.75 -3.35 7.58
CA PRO A 439 -20.95 -4.16 7.40
C PRO A 439 -20.88 -5.06 6.15
N ILE A 440 -19.99 -6.05 6.10
CA ILE A 440 -19.94 -6.97 4.94
C ILE A 440 -19.61 -8.40 5.40
N LEU A 441 -20.62 -9.19 5.77
CA LEU A 441 -20.44 -10.63 6.02
C LEU A 441 -21.40 -11.56 5.26
N ARG A 442 -20.75 -12.60 4.69
CA ARG A 442 -21.20 -13.94 4.27
C ARG A 442 -21.91 -14.12 2.91
N ASN A 443 -21.43 -14.95 1.97
CA ASN A 443 -21.13 -16.38 2.11
C ASN A 443 -20.03 -16.93 1.16
N ARG A 444 -19.35 -17.98 1.68
CA ARG A 444 -18.57 -19.11 1.10
C ARG A 444 -18.05 -19.06 -0.35
N ILE A 445 -16.75 -19.36 -0.52
CA ILE A 445 -16.18 -20.51 -1.27
C ILE A 445 -14.66 -20.59 -0.97
N TRP A 446 -14.17 -21.83 -0.77
CA TRP A 446 -12.78 -22.26 -0.64
C TRP A 446 -12.29 -22.84 -1.99
N ILE A 447 -10.97 -23.10 -2.17
CA ILE A 447 -10.27 -23.85 -3.27
C ILE A 447 -9.61 -22.91 -4.31
N LEU A 448 -8.34 -22.97 -4.76
CA LEU A 448 -7.17 -23.88 -4.62
C LEU A 448 -5.85 -23.18 -5.04
N CYS A 449 -4.72 -23.74 -4.56
CA CYS A 449 -3.34 -23.88 -5.10
C CYS A 449 -2.63 -22.71 -5.82
N SER A 450 -1.44 -22.26 -5.36
CA SER A 450 -0.12 -22.94 -5.35
C SER A 450 0.42 -23.29 -6.74
N SER A 451 1.45 -22.57 -7.20
CA SER A 451 2.83 -23.10 -7.33
C SER A 451 3.68 -22.23 -8.27
N ASN A 452 4.95 -22.06 -7.89
CA ASN A 452 6.08 -21.68 -8.73
C ASN A 452 5.91 -20.48 -9.68
N CYS A 453 6.37 -19.30 -9.24
CA CYS A 453 7.08 -18.43 -10.18
C CYS A 453 8.16 -17.63 -9.46
N SER A 454 9.38 -17.79 -9.98
CA SER A 454 10.64 -17.24 -9.49
C SER A 454 10.56 -15.71 -9.34
N ALA A 455 10.80 -15.22 -8.12
CA ALA A 455 10.72 -13.81 -7.74
C ALA A 455 11.80 -12.89 -8.36
N ARG A 456 12.58 -13.38 -9.34
CA ARG A 456 13.66 -12.59 -9.96
C ARG A 456 13.22 -11.59 -11.03
N ASN A 457 12.02 -11.74 -11.60
CA ASN A 457 11.61 -10.93 -12.77
C ASN A 457 10.46 -9.94 -12.53
N PHE A 458 9.87 -9.89 -11.33
CA PHE A 458 8.63 -9.13 -11.10
C PHE A 458 8.82 -7.61 -11.01
N TRP A 459 10.01 -7.13 -10.60
CA TRP A 459 10.27 -5.69 -10.43
C TRP A 459 11.11 -5.02 -11.50
N ALA A 460 11.74 -5.80 -12.37
CA ALA A 460 12.54 -5.23 -13.47
C ALA A 460 11.68 -4.60 -14.59
N HIS A 461 10.36 -4.85 -14.61
CA HIS A 461 9.51 -4.54 -15.76
C HIS A 461 8.29 -3.63 -15.47
N ILE A 462 8.09 -3.20 -14.22
CA ILE A 462 7.14 -2.10 -13.90
C ILE A 462 7.84 -0.72 -14.08
N GLY A 463 9.17 -0.70 -14.10
CA GLY A 463 9.92 0.37 -14.75
C GLY A 463 9.96 0.10 -16.25
N VAL A 464 9.63 1.11 -17.05
CA VAL A 464 9.91 1.13 -18.51
C VAL A 464 11.30 0.52 -18.76
N PRO A 465 11.42 -0.50 -19.64
CA PRO A 465 12.71 -1.11 -19.92
C PRO A 465 13.55 -0.17 -20.78
N SER A 466 14.35 0.68 -20.14
CA SER A 466 15.61 1.21 -20.66
C SER A 466 16.33 2.01 -19.57
N TRP A 467 17.14 1.32 -18.77
CA TRP A 467 18.36 1.96 -18.28
C TRP A 467 19.39 1.81 -19.40
N ASN A 468 19.43 2.82 -20.26
CA ASN A 468 20.56 3.23 -21.08
C ASN A 468 20.38 4.72 -21.39
#